data_AF-A0A8H5ZA39-F1
#
_entry.id   AF-A0A8H5ZA39-F1
#
_cell.length_a   1.000
_cell.length_b   1.000
_cell.length_c   1.000
_cell.angle_alpha   90.00
_cell.angle_beta   90.00
_cell.angle_gamma   90.00
#
_symmetry.space_group_name_H-M   'P 1'
#
loop_
_entity.id
_entity.type
_entity.pdbx_description
1 polymer ?
#
loop_
_entity_poly.entity_id
_entity_poly.type
_entity_poly.pdbx_seq_one_letter_code
_entity_poly.pdbx_strand_id
1 'polypeptide(L)'
;MELTGFDLFALFLCSSIFGLLVSSELISGREMTLVMAVFVAVVAMLFTQFSTSKALADFLSEDVSSIHKKQLEDLAEAFGRHTVGLKSEHYSAHVRLLNKINDANVRFDRIYNEYEQMSTRYQEQMRNMQEKEDRIQYLETKLGEFGQSRTSIARVPLSAPATQISFVKPPRRQRFNEGNRWPPSTGLLPRVVEAENE
;
A
#
# COMPACT_ATOMS: atom_id res chain seq x y z
N MET A 1 23.20 -34.38 -25.17
CA MET A 1 22.89 -35.80 -24.95
C MET A 1 24.21 -36.47 -24.63
N GLU A 2 24.46 -36.77 -23.37
CA GLU A 2 25.69 -37.43 -22.94
C GLU A 2 25.60 -38.90 -23.36
N LEU A 3 26.50 -39.38 -24.22
CA LEU A 3 26.53 -40.79 -24.59
C LEU A 3 26.92 -41.59 -23.34
N THR A 4 26.08 -42.55 -22.96
CA THR A 4 26.42 -43.43 -21.85
C THR A 4 27.53 -44.38 -22.29
N GLY A 5 28.33 -44.90 -21.34
CA GLY A 5 29.38 -45.87 -21.65
C GLY A 5 28.84 -47.13 -22.37
N PHE A 6 27.57 -47.46 -22.15
CA PHE A 6 26.87 -48.52 -22.87
C PHE A 6 26.59 -48.18 -24.33
N ASP A 7 26.17 -46.94 -24.64
CA ASP A 7 25.93 -46.50 -26.02
C ASP A 7 27.22 -46.49 -26.84
N LEU A 8 28.31 -46.02 -26.23
CA LEU A 8 29.64 -46.04 -26.86
C LEU A 8 30.09 -47.47 -27.14
N PHE A 9 29.87 -48.39 -26.19
CA PHE A 9 30.17 -49.81 -26.36
C PHE A 9 29.30 -50.46 -27.45
N ALA A 10 28.01 -50.16 -27.48
CA ALA A 10 27.08 -50.68 -28.48
C ALA A 10 27.40 -50.16 -29.90
N LEU A 11 27.77 -48.88 -30.03
CA LEU A 11 28.23 -48.28 -31.29
C LEU A 11 29.57 -48.88 -31.76
N PHE A 12 30.50 -49.11 -30.82
CA PHE A 12 31.76 -49.79 -31.10
C PHE A 12 31.56 -51.24 -31.54
N LEU A 13 30.63 -51.97 -30.90
CA LEU A 13 30.25 -53.31 -31.33
C LEU A 13 29.58 -53.29 -32.72
N CYS A 14 28.70 -52.33 -32.98
CA CYS A 14 28.06 -52.16 -34.29
C CYS A 14 29.08 -51.91 -35.40
N SER A 15 30.06 -51.02 -35.17
CA SER A 15 31.09 -50.70 -36.17
C SER A 15 32.08 -51.85 -36.38
N SER A 16 32.44 -52.57 -35.32
CA SER A 16 33.27 -53.77 -35.38
C SER A 16 32.60 -54.92 -36.14
N ILE A 17 31.32 -55.19 -35.83
CA ILE A 17 30.53 -56.21 -36.53
C ILE A 17 30.32 -55.83 -38.00
N PHE A 18 30.07 -54.56 -38.30
CA PHE A 18 29.94 -54.08 -39.67
C PHE A 18 31.26 -54.26 -40.45
N GLY A 19 32.41 -53.98 -39.83
CA GLY A 19 33.73 -54.24 -40.44
C GLY A 19 33.97 -55.72 -40.74
N LEU A 20 33.53 -56.62 -39.85
CA LEU A 20 33.60 -58.07 -40.06
C LEU A 20 32.69 -58.55 -41.20
N LEU A 21 31.50 -57.97 -41.34
CA LEU A 21 30.57 -58.27 -42.43
C LEU A 21 31.09 -57.83 -43.80
N VAL A 22 31.83 -56.71 -43.86
CA VAL A 22 32.42 -56.19 -45.11
C VAL A 22 33.65 -56.99 -45.55
N SER A 23 34.35 -57.67 -44.64
CA SER A 23 35.62 -58.37 -44.90
C SER A 23 35.47 -59.90 -45.10
N SER A 24 34.28 -60.39 -45.48
CA SER A 24 33.83 -61.77 -45.25
C SER A 24 34.43 -62.89 -46.13
N GLU A 25 35.65 -62.77 -46.64
CA GLU A 25 36.21 -63.73 -47.60
C GLU A 25 36.54 -65.13 -47.01
N LEU A 26 36.52 -65.32 -45.68
CA LEU A 26 36.88 -66.59 -45.02
C LEU A 26 35.84 -67.17 -44.03
N ILE A 27 34.61 -66.64 -43.99
CA ILE A 27 33.62 -66.96 -42.94
C ILE A 27 32.57 -67.95 -43.45
N SER A 28 32.23 -68.96 -42.66
CA SER A 28 31.19 -69.95 -42.99
C SER A 28 29.79 -69.32 -42.92
N GLY A 29 28.89 -69.68 -43.83
CA GLY A 29 27.55 -69.07 -43.92
C GLY A 29 26.73 -69.11 -42.61
N ARG A 30 26.97 -70.12 -41.75
CA ARG A 30 26.34 -70.20 -40.42
C ARG A 30 26.83 -69.11 -39.47
N GLU A 31 28.12 -68.79 -39.49
CA GLU A 31 28.71 -67.74 -38.65
C GLU A 31 28.23 -66.35 -39.09
N MET A 32 28.09 -66.13 -40.40
CA MET A 32 27.53 -64.89 -40.94
C MET A 32 26.08 -64.66 -40.49
N THR A 33 25.24 -65.71 -40.44
CA THR A 33 23.86 -65.58 -39.94
C THR A 33 23.79 -65.21 -38.46
N LEU A 34 24.72 -65.72 -37.63
CA LEU A 34 24.80 -65.39 -36.21
C LEU A 34 25.24 -63.94 -36.01
N VAL A 35 26.26 -63.50 -36.74
CA VAL A 35 26.77 -62.12 -36.70
C VAL A 35 25.67 -61.12 -37.12
N MET A 36 24.91 -61.44 -38.18
CA MET A 36 23.77 -60.61 -38.60
C MET A 36 22.66 -60.57 -37.56
N ALA A 37 22.34 -61.69 -36.91
CA ALA A 37 21.32 -61.74 -35.86
C ALA A 37 21.72 -60.87 -34.65
N VAL A 38 22.99 -60.93 -34.24
CA VAL A 38 23.53 -60.10 -33.15
C VAL A 38 23.51 -58.61 -33.54
N PHE A 39 23.91 -58.28 -34.78
CA PHE A 39 23.86 -56.90 -35.28
C PHE A 39 22.44 -56.34 -35.25
N VAL A 40 21.46 -57.07 -35.79
CA VAL A 40 20.05 -56.67 -35.79
C VAL A 40 19.51 -56.50 -34.36
N ALA A 41 19.88 -57.40 -33.44
CA ALA A 41 19.47 -57.28 -32.04
C ALA A 41 20.03 -56.02 -31.37
N VAL A 42 21.30 -55.69 -31.58
CA VAL A 42 21.93 -54.47 -31.03
C VAL A 42 21.30 -53.21 -31.63
N VAL A 43 21.08 -53.17 -32.95
CA VAL A 43 20.43 -52.03 -33.61
C VAL A 43 18.99 -51.84 -33.12
N ALA A 44 18.22 -52.93 -32.97
CA ALA A 44 16.87 -52.88 -32.44
C ALA A 44 16.84 -52.38 -30.98
N MET A 45 17.81 -52.78 -30.16
CA MET A 45 17.93 -52.32 -28.78
C MET A 45 18.25 -50.82 -28.70
N LEU A 46 19.19 -50.32 -29.51
CA LEU A 46 19.51 -48.89 -29.56
C LEU A 46 18.33 -48.06 -30.07
N PHE A 47 17.62 -48.56 -31.09
CA PHE A 47 16.44 -47.88 -31.62
C PHE A 47 15.31 -47.79 -30.59
N THR A 48 15.05 -48.88 -29.85
CA THR A 48 14.03 -48.86 -28.79
C THR A 48 14.40 -47.92 -27.65
N GLN A 49 15.66 -47.88 -27.20
CA GLN A 49 16.12 -46.92 -26.17
C GLN A 49 16.01 -45.45 -26.63
N PHE A 50 16.37 -45.15 -27.88
CA PHE A 50 16.24 -43.80 -28.42
C PHE A 50 14.77 -43.39 -28.58
N SER A 51 13.91 -44.31 -29.03
CA SER A 51 12.48 -44.04 -29.20
C SER A 51 11.77 -43.83 -27.87
N THR A 52 12.10 -44.61 -26.83
CA THR A 52 11.48 -44.46 -25.50
C THR A 52 11.93 -43.19 -24.80
N SER A 53 13.22 -42.84 -24.88
CA SER A 53 13.73 -41.59 -24.31
C SER A 53 13.11 -40.36 -24.96
N LYS A 54 12.95 -40.35 -26.29
CA LYS A 54 12.27 -39.27 -27.00
C LYS A 54 10.80 -39.17 -26.62
N ALA A 55 10.07 -40.29 -26.61
CA ALA A 55 8.66 -40.30 -26.21
C ALA A 55 8.48 -39.80 -24.76
N LEU A 56 9.33 -40.24 -23.83
CA LEU A 56 9.32 -39.77 -22.44
C LEU A 56 9.60 -38.27 -22.34
N ALA A 57 10.56 -37.75 -23.09
CA ALA A 57 10.86 -36.32 -23.12
C ALA A 57 9.68 -35.51 -23.65
N ASP A 58 9.05 -35.97 -24.74
CA ASP A 58 7.88 -35.32 -25.33
C ASP A 58 6.70 -35.32 -24.34
N PHE A 59 6.35 -36.47 -23.75
CA PHE A 59 5.31 -36.59 -22.72
C PHE A 59 5.56 -35.69 -21.51
N LEU A 60 6.79 -35.71 -20.95
CA LEU A 60 7.14 -34.88 -19.81
C LEU A 60 7.09 -33.38 -20.17
N SER A 61 7.52 -33.00 -21.37
CA SER A 61 7.49 -31.61 -21.81
C SER A 61 6.08 -31.09 -22.02
N GLU A 62 5.19 -31.90 -22.59
CA GLU A 62 3.80 -31.55 -22.82
C GLU A 62 3.03 -31.42 -21.50
N ASP A 63 3.16 -32.39 -20.61
CA ASP A 63 2.52 -32.35 -19.29
C ASP A 63 3.02 -31.17 -18.45
N VAL A 64 4.34 -30.93 -18.40
CA VAL A 64 4.91 -29.80 -17.67
C VAL A 64 4.44 -28.47 -18.26
N SER A 65 4.35 -28.35 -19.59
CA SER A 65 3.87 -27.12 -20.24
C SER A 65 2.39 -26.86 -19.92
N SER A 66 1.56 -27.91 -19.87
CA SER A 66 0.13 -27.79 -19.57
C SER A 66 -0.10 -27.40 -18.12
N ILE A 67 0.64 -28.00 -17.17
CA ILE A 67 0.60 -27.67 -15.75
C ILE A 67 1.06 -26.23 -15.55
N HIS A 68 2.17 -25.83 -16.17
CA HIS A 68 2.70 -24.48 -16.05
C HIS A 68 1.70 -23.43 -16.56
N LYS A 69 1.07 -23.69 -17.72
CA LYS A 69 0.04 -22.80 -18.28
C LYS A 69 -1.15 -22.67 -17.35
N LYS A 70 -1.63 -23.78 -16.78
CA LYS A 70 -2.74 -23.78 -15.83
C LYS A 70 -2.40 -23.01 -14.55
N GLN A 71 -1.19 -23.21 -14.01
CA GLN A 71 -0.73 -22.46 -12.84
C GLN A 71 -0.63 -20.96 -13.10
N LEU A 72 -0.18 -20.56 -14.30
CA LEU A 72 -0.15 -19.14 -14.69
C LEU A 72 -1.56 -18.54 -14.79
N GLU A 73 -2.52 -19.30 -15.35
CA GLU A 73 -3.91 -18.87 -15.44
C GLU A 73 -4.55 -18.73 -14.06
N ASP A 74 -4.39 -19.73 -13.20
CA ASP A 74 -4.88 -19.72 -11.82
C ASP A 74 -4.26 -18.55 -11.03
N LEU A 75 -2.96 -18.28 -11.21
CA LEU A 75 -2.26 -17.17 -10.58
C LEU A 75 -2.80 -15.81 -11.06
N ALA A 76 -3.00 -15.67 -12.38
CA ALA A 76 -3.54 -14.44 -12.96
C ALA A 76 -4.97 -14.18 -12.48
N GLU A 77 -5.80 -15.23 -12.38
CA GLU A 77 -7.15 -15.11 -11.86
C GLU A 77 -7.17 -14.75 -10.37
N ALA A 78 -6.35 -15.44 -9.56
CA ALA A 78 -6.24 -15.14 -8.13
C ALA A 78 -5.76 -13.69 -7.89
N PHE A 79 -4.77 -13.24 -8.67
CA PHE A 79 -4.29 -11.86 -8.63
C PHE A 79 -5.38 -10.87 -9.06
N GLY A 80 -6.13 -11.18 -10.12
CA GLY A 80 -7.26 -10.36 -10.57
C GLY A 80 -8.33 -10.21 -9.49
N ARG A 81 -8.75 -11.32 -8.87
CA ARG A 81 -9.73 -11.31 -7.77
C ARG A 81 -9.21 -10.52 -6.56
N HIS A 82 -7.96 -10.73 -6.18
CA HIS A 82 -7.34 -10.04 -5.05
C HIS A 82 -7.25 -8.52 -5.30
N THR A 83 -6.79 -8.09 -6.47
CA THR A 83 -6.65 -6.67 -6.80
C THR A 83 -8.01 -5.95 -6.86
N VAL A 84 -9.03 -6.61 -7.43
CA VAL A 84 -10.40 -6.07 -7.43
C VAL A 84 -10.94 -5.96 -5.99
N GLY A 85 -10.74 -7.00 -5.17
CA GLY A 85 -11.10 -7.00 -3.76
C GLY A 85 -10.44 -5.83 -3.01
N LEU A 86 -9.12 -5.72 -3.10
CA LEU A 86 -8.35 -4.66 -2.45
C LEU A 86 -8.78 -3.26 -2.91
N LYS A 87 -9.04 -3.07 -4.20
CA LYS A 87 -9.54 -1.79 -4.73
C LYS A 87 -10.91 -1.43 -4.16
N SER A 88 -11.80 -2.41 -4.03
CA SER A 88 -13.13 -2.20 -3.45
C SER A 88 -13.08 -1.86 -1.97
N GLU A 89 -12.22 -2.54 -1.21
CA GLU A 89 -12.00 -2.28 0.22
C GLU A 89 -11.40 -0.89 0.43
N HIS A 90 -10.37 -0.54 -0.34
CA HIS A 90 -9.75 0.78 -0.31
C HIS A 90 -10.76 1.89 -0.63
N TYR A 91 -11.58 1.71 -1.67
CA TYR A 91 -12.64 2.66 -2.00
C TYR A 91 -13.64 2.82 -0.85
N SER A 92 -14.08 1.71 -0.25
CA SER A 92 -15.01 1.73 0.88
C SER A 92 -14.41 2.46 2.09
N ALA A 93 -13.12 2.26 2.38
CA ALA A 93 -12.40 2.92 3.45
C ALA A 93 -12.27 4.42 3.19
N HIS A 94 -11.97 4.81 1.95
CA HIS A 94 -11.89 6.21 1.54
C HIS A 94 -13.22 6.93 1.71
N VAL A 95 -14.34 6.32 1.29
CA VAL A 95 -15.69 6.90 1.47
C VAL A 95 -16.02 7.06 2.96
N ARG A 96 -15.71 6.04 3.79
CA ARG A 96 -15.91 6.14 5.25
C ARG A 96 -15.09 7.28 5.86
N LEU A 97 -13.84 7.45 5.44
CA LEU A 97 -12.97 8.51 5.93
C LEU A 97 -13.50 9.89 5.53
N LEU A 98 -13.93 10.06 4.27
CA LEU A 98 -14.51 11.30 3.78
C LEU A 98 -15.76 11.69 4.58
N ASN A 99 -16.64 10.73 4.88
CA ASN A 99 -17.83 10.97 5.69
C ASN A 99 -17.46 11.40 7.12
N LYS A 100 -16.43 10.81 7.73
CA LYS A 100 -15.94 11.21 9.06
C LYS A 100 -15.36 12.63 9.05
N ILE A 101 -14.62 13.00 8.00
CA ILE A 101 -14.10 14.37 7.84
C ILE A 101 -15.26 15.36 7.72
N ASN A 102 -16.28 15.02 6.93
CA ASN A 102 -17.44 15.90 6.77
C ASN A 102 -18.22 16.08 8.08
N ASP A 103 -18.45 14.99 8.84
CA ASP A 103 -19.08 15.09 10.18
C ASP A 103 -18.24 15.94 11.14
N ALA A 104 -16.91 15.78 11.13
CA ALA A 104 -16.02 16.58 11.94
C ALA A 104 -16.06 18.07 11.57
N ASN A 105 -16.11 18.39 10.28
CA ASN A 105 -16.23 19.78 9.80
C ASN A 105 -17.55 20.41 10.24
N VAL A 106 -18.68 19.70 10.09
CA VAL A 106 -19.99 20.20 10.53
C VAL A 106 -20.00 20.48 12.04
N ARG A 107 -19.39 19.60 12.85
CA ARG A 107 -19.24 19.82 14.30
C ARG A 107 -18.36 21.03 14.60
N PHE A 108 -17.26 21.19 13.87
CA PHE A 108 -16.35 22.31 14.03
C PHE A 108 -17.05 23.64 13.72
N ASP A 109 -17.76 23.72 12.59
CA ASP A 109 -18.52 24.92 12.20
C ASP A 109 -19.57 25.27 13.24
N ARG A 110 -20.27 24.27 13.79
CA ARG A 110 -21.22 24.48 14.87
C ARG A 110 -20.56 25.08 16.11
N ILE A 111 -19.47 24.47 16.59
CA ILE A 111 -18.74 24.95 17.78
C ILE A 111 -18.20 26.36 17.54
N TYR A 112 -17.68 26.62 16.33
CA TYR A 112 -17.18 27.93 15.94
C TYR A 112 -18.29 29.00 16.01
N ASN A 113 -19.46 28.71 15.45
CA ASN A 113 -20.61 29.62 15.50
C ASN A 113 -21.13 29.85 16.92
N GLU A 114 -21.20 28.79 17.75
CA GLU A 114 -21.58 28.91 19.17
C GLU A 114 -20.57 29.78 19.94
N TYR A 115 -19.28 29.60 19.69
CA TYR A 115 -18.22 30.42 20.27
C TYR A 115 -18.31 31.88 19.84
N GLU A 116 -18.50 32.14 18.54
CA GLU A 116 -18.65 33.50 18.01
C GLU A 116 -19.85 34.20 18.64
N GLN A 117 -21.01 33.54 18.69
CA GLN A 117 -22.21 34.09 19.32
C GLN A 117 -21.98 34.43 20.80
N MET A 118 -21.32 33.53 21.55
CA MET A 118 -21.04 33.75 22.97
C MET A 118 -20.05 34.89 23.16
N SER A 119 -19.01 34.98 22.32
CA SER A 119 -18.04 36.05 22.33
C SER A 119 -18.69 37.41 22.07
N THR A 120 -19.57 37.51 21.07
CA THR A 120 -20.28 38.75 20.75
C THR A 120 -21.18 39.20 21.90
N ARG A 121 -21.97 38.28 22.48
CA ARG A 121 -22.82 38.59 23.64
C ARG A 121 -22.01 39.07 24.84
N TYR A 122 -20.87 38.43 25.10
CA TYR A 122 -20.00 38.82 26.20
C TYR A 122 -19.41 40.22 25.98
N GLN A 123 -18.94 40.53 24.77
CA GLN A 123 -18.44 41.86 24.43
C GLN A 123 -19.52 42.94 24.58
N GLU A 124 -20.75 42.64 24.15
CA GLU A 124 -21.88 43.55 24.30
C GLU A 124 -22.25 43.76 25.78
N GLN A 125 -22.24 42.70 26.59
CA GLN A 125 -22.45 42.81 28.04
C GLN A 125 -21.39 43.70 28.70
N MET A 126 -20.11 43.53 28.32
CA MET A 126 -19.03 44.38 28.83
C MET A 126 -19.21 45.84 28.43
N ARG A 127 -19.59 46.12 27.18
CA ARG A 127 -19.89 47.48 26.72
C ARG A 127 -21.04 48.11 27.51
N ASN A 128 -22.15 47.39 27.65
CA ASN A 128 -23.33 47.86 28.39
C ASN A 128 -23.02 48.07 29.88
N MET A 129 -22.15 47.26 30.48
CA MET A 129 -21.73 47.43 31.86
C MET A 129 -20.89 48.70 32.02
N GLN A 130 -19.96 48.94 31.10
CA GLN A 130 -19.15 50.17 31.09
C GLN A 130 -20.02 51.42 30.91
N GLU A 131 -20.97 51.41 29.96
CA GLU A 131 -21.91 52.53 29.77
C GLU A 131 -22.75 52.84 31.02
N LYS A 132 -23.13 51.80 31.78
CA LYS A 132 -23.84 51.96 33.06
C LYS A 132 -22.93 52.55 34.14
N GLU A 133 -21.70 52.07 34.25
CA GLU A 133 -20.72 52.57 35.21
C GLU A 133 -20.41 54.05 34.97
N ASP A 134 -20.16 54.44 33.70
CA ASP A 134 -19.94 55.83 33.31
C ASP A 134 -21.14 56.72 33.66
N ARG A 135 -22.37 56.20 33.48
CA ARG A 135 -23.59 56.93 33.82
C ARG A 135 -23.79 57.05 35.33
N ILE A 136 -23.44 56.03 36.12
CA ILE A 136 -23.43 56.09 37.58
C ILE A 136 -22.44 57.15 38.03
N GLN A 137 -21.20 57.10 37.54
CA GLN A 137 -20.15 58.05 37.90
C GLN A 137 -20.54 59.50 37.55
N TYR A 138 -21.18 59.71 36.40
CA TYR A 138 -21.72 61.02 36.02
C TYR A 138 -22.81 61.51 37.00
N LEU A 139 -23.76 60.65 37.35
CA LEU A 139 -24.82 60.98 38.30
C LEU A 139 -24.29 61.24 39.71
N GLU A 140 -23.33 60.45 40.18
CA GLU A 140 -22.64 60.66 41.46
C GLU A 140 -21.91 62.01 41.49
N THR A 141 -21.20 62.34 40.41
CA THR A 141 -20.53 63.64 40.27
C THR A 141 -21.54 64.79 40.33
N LYS A 142 -22.66 64.67 39.58
CA LYS A 142 -23.74 65.67 39.61
C LYS A 142 -24.42 65.78 40.97
N LEU A 143 -24.67 64.66 41.66
CA LEU A 143 -25.21 64.65 43.02
C LEU A 143 -24.26 65.33 44.02
N GLY A 144 -22.95 65.13 43.87
CA GLY A 144 -21.94 65.84 44.65
C GLY A 144 -21.98 67.35 44.44
N GLU A 145 -22.09 67.80 43.18
CA GLU A 145 -22.24 69.22 42.83
C GLU A 145 -23.54 69.83 43.42
N PHE A 146 -24.67 69.12 43.31
CA PHE A 146 -25.94 69.57 43.90
C PHE A 146 -25.91 69.55 45.44
N GLY A 147 -25.30 68.54 46.05
CA GLY A 147 -25.14 68.43 47.50
C GLY A 147 -24.21 69.50 48.09
N GLN A 148 -23.25 70.00 47.32
CA GLN A 148 -22.40 71.13 47.74
C GLN A 148 -23.15 72.46 47.83
N SER A 149 -24.33 72.59 47.20
CA SER A 149 -25.18 73.79 47.36
C SER A 149 -25.96 73.83 48.68
N ARG A 150 -25.97 72.73 49.46
CA ARG A 150 -26.56 72.69 50.82
C ARG A 150 -25.82 71.70 51.72
N THR A 151 -24.89 72.24 52.51
CA THR A 151 -24.48 71.78 53.85
C THR A 151 -23.92 70.36 54.03
N SER A 152 -22.75 70.30 54.68
CA SER A 152 -22.07 69.11 55.22
C SER A 152 -23.00 68.03 55.77
N ILE A 153 -22.78 66.75 55.44
CA ILE A 153 -22.93 65.58 56.33
C ILE A 153 -22.22 64.34 55.72
N ALA A 154 -21.37 63.73 56.57
CA ALA A 154 -20.92 62.33 56.65
C ALA A 154 -20.58 61.51 55.38
N ARG A 155 -19.28 61.25 55.21
CA ARG A 155 -18.69 60.16 54.41
C ARG A 155 -19.22 58.79 54.87
N VAL A 156 -19.61 57.95 53.92
CA VAL A 156 -19.76 56.48 54.10
C VAL A 156 -18.93 55.80 53.01
N PRO A 157 -18.10 54.79 53.32
CA PRO A 157 -17.14 54.24 52.36
C PRO A 157 -17.78 53.25 51.38
N LEU A 158 -17.35 53.36 50.12
CA LEU A 158 -17.63 52.42 49.02
C LEU A 158 -17.03 51.05 49.33
N SER A 159 -17.88 50.03 49.40
CA SER A 159 -17.45 48.63 49.51
C SER A 159 -17.90 47.84 48.29
N ALA A 160 -16.99 47.68 47.33
CA ALA A 160 -16.82 46.45 46.57
C ALA A 160 -15.42 46.45 45.93
N PRO A 161 -14.59 45.42 46.13
CA PRO A 161 -13.24 45.36 45.59
C PRO A 161 -13.24 45.04 44.09
N ALA A 162 -12.24 45.55 43.38
CA ALA A 162 -11.95 45.22 41.99
C ALA A 162 -11.62 43.72 41.88
N THR A 163 -12.52 42.95 41.27
CA THR A 163 -12.24 41.57 40.89
C THR A 163 -11.27 41.60 39.71
N GLN A 164 -9.99 41.35 40.01
CA GLN A 164 -8.93 41.04 39.07
C GLN A 164 -9.28 39.76 38.30
N ILE A 165 -10.01 39.87 37.19
CA ILE A 165 -10.06 38.80 36.21
C ILE A 165 -9.01 39.12 35.13
N SER A 166 -7.78 38.67 35.39
CA SER A 166 -6.73 38.65 34.38
C SER A 166 -7.06 37.53 33.38
N PHE A 167 -7.58 37.91 32.21
CA PHE A 167 -7.66 36.99 31.09
C PHE A 167 -6.26 36.83 30.50
N VAL A 168 -5.71 35.62 30.57
CA VAL A 168 -4.56 35.21 29.77
C VAL A 168 -4.90 35.52 28.31
N LYS A 169 -4.06 36.31 27.64
CA LYS A 169 -4.24 36.64 26.22
C LYS A 169 -4.36 35.33 25.44
N PRO A 170 -5.39 35.16 24.59
CA PRO A 170 -5.52 33.95 23.79
C PRO A 170 -4.26 33.78 22.93
N PRO A 171 -3.81 32.53 22.69
CA PRO A 171 -2.64 32.28 21.88
C PRO A 171 -2.80 32.97 20.53
N ARG A 172 -1.81 33.81 20.20
CA ARG A 172 -1.76 34.56 18.95
C ARG A 172 -1.81 33.53 17.81
N ARG A 173 -2.88 33.57 17.00
CA ARG A 173 -2.96 32.82 15.74
C ARG A 173 -1.67 33.06 14.96
N GLN A 174 -0.77 32.07 14.93
CA GLN A 174 0.14 31.94 13.80
C GLN A 174 -0.76 31.63 12.61
N ARG A 175 -1.00 32.65 11.78
CA ARG A 175 -1.49 32.38 10.43
C ARG A 175 -0.41 31.55 9.77
N PHE A 176 -0.61 30.25 9.73
CA PHE A 176 0.14 29.39 8.84
C PHE A 176 -0.20 29.88 7.44
N ASN A 177 0.73 30.62 6.84
CA ASN A 177 0.66 31.05 5.47
C ASN A 177 1.10 29.86 4.61
N GLU A 178 0.34 28.77 4.69
CA GLU A 178 0.39 27.71 3.69
C GLU A 178 -0.43 28.18 2.52
N GLY A 179 0.25 28.87 1.60
CA GLY A 179 -0.26 29.03 0.26
C GLY A 179 -0.67 27.65 -0.26
N ASN A 180 -1.85 27.62 -0.89
CA ASN A 180 -2.39 26.47 -1.62
C ASN A 180 -1.29 25.79 -2.46
N ARG A 181 -0.61 24.80 -1.89
CA ARG A 181 0.09 23.75 -2.62
C ARG A 181 -0.61 22.47 -2.27
N TRP A 182 -1.52 22.12 -3.17
CA TRP A 182 -1.91 20.74 -3.39
C TRP A 182 -0.64 19.87 -3.37
N PRO A 183 -0.60 18.73 -2.65
CA PRO A 183 0.47 17.79 -2.87
C PRO A 183 0.33 17.29 -4.31
N PRO A 184 1.41 17.26 -5.13
CA PRO A 184 1.36 16.50 -6.35
C PRO A 184 1.16 15.04 -5.94
N SER A 185 0.08 14.45 -6.44
CA SER A 185 -0.15 13.02 -6.44
C SER A 185 0.88 12.35 -7.35
N THR A 186 2.12 12.27 -6.89
CA THR A 186 3.14 11.39 -7.47
C THR A 186 3.18 10.12 -6.65
N GLY A 187 2.86 9.01 -7.34
CA GLY A 187 2.66 7.70 -6.76
C GLY A 187 3.85 7.21 -5.94
N LEU A 188 3.54 6.73 -4.75
CA LEU A 188 4.40 5.82 -4.00
C LEU A 188 3.97 4.40 -4.34
N LEU A 189 4.56 3.85 -5.40
CA LEU A 189 4.71 2.39 -5.53
C LEU A 189 5.82 1.94 -4.55
N PRO A 190 5.69 0.78 -3.90
CA PRO A 190 6.79 0.20 -3.14
C PRO A 190 7.88 -0.21 -4.13
N ARG A 191 9.03 0.44 -4.03
CA ARG A 191 10.26 0.05 -4.73
C ARG A 191 10.82 -1.19 -4.03
N VAL A 192 10.54 -2.36 -4.60
CA VAL A 192 11.37 -3.56 -4.40
C VAL A 192 12.70 -3.25 -5.09
N VAL A 193 13.80 -3.21 -4.32
CA VAL A 193 15.15 -3.28 -4.86
C VAL A 193 15.75 -4.56 -4.32
N GLU A 194 16.19 -5.35 -5.29
CA GLU A 194 16.83 -6.65 -5.18
C GLU A 194 18.02 -6.60 -4.23
N ALA A 195 18.18 -7.67 -3.44
CA ALA A 195 19.47 -7.98 -2.83
C ALA A 195 20.39 -8.47 -3.95
N GLU A 196 21.37 -7.64 -4.32
CA GLU A 196 22.53 -8.09 -5.11
C GLU A 196 23.49 -8.86 -4.18
N ASN A 197 23.91 -10.01 -4.68
CA ASN A 197 24.91 -10.88 -4.09
C ASN A 197 26.29 -10.22 -4.09
N GLU A 198 26.98 -10.29 -2.94
CA GLU A 198 28.42 -10.62 -2.87
C GLU A 198 28.63 -11.65 -1.75
#